data_AF-A0A8T0R7B7-F1
#
_entry.id   AF-A0A8T0R7B7-F1
#
_cell.length_a   1.000
_cell.length_b   1.000
_cell.length_c   1.000
_cell.angle_alpha   90.00
_cell.angle_beta   90.00
_cell.angle_gamma   90.00
#
_symmetry.space_group_name_H-M   'P 1'
#
loop_
_entity.id
_entity.type
_entity.pdbx_description
1 polymer ?
#
loop_
_entity_poly.entity_id
_entity_poly.type
_entity_poly.pdbx_seq_one_letter_code
_entity_poly.pdbx_strand_id
1 'polypeptide(L)'
;MSSAQPLLSAAVRQLSPMASRVVVKVEQVKGFQVFRIDGYSWTKTLAAGERISSGRFDIGGRGWCIDYYPNGAGRTSDSDSVSLYLRRLAVAAGYRQRVRAQYKFSLLDSSGNAAYELPAETAVFTASADDRPRWPRILNLLRRTGDKTEDRDIGAGLPGFVAQEELERRREILLSDDCLAIRCDVAVTEVIVAPKDDGESATTPTVLRPRTSEK
;
A
#
# COMPACT_ATOMS: atom_id res chain seq x y z
N MET A 1 67.42 41.78 32.67
CA MET A 1 67.26 40.31 32.78
C MET A 1 65.76 40.06 32.63
N SER A 2 65.16 40.08 31.43
CA SER A 2 65.15 39.11 30.32
C SER A 2 64.82 37.67 30.72
N SER A 3 63.87 37.08 29.97
CA SER A 3 63.40 35.67 29.95
C SER A 3 62.32 35.32 30.98
N ALA A 4 61.21 34.65 30.67
CA ALA A 4 60.58 34.18 29.43
C ALA A 4 59.13 33.77 29.80
N GLN A 5 58.19 33.84 28.84
CA GLN A 5 57.00 32.98 28.89
C GLN A 5 57.35 31.65 28.22
N PRO A 6 56.75 30.53 28.63
CA PRO A 6 55.70 30.02 27.74
C PRO A 6 54.52 29.31 28.43
N LEU A 7 53.38 29.42 27.72
CA LEU A 7 52.40 28.37 27.38
C LEU A 7 51.80 27.53 28.52
N LEU A 8 50.48 27.54 28.63
CA LEU A 8 49.74 26.28 28.53
C LEU A 8 48.47 26.46 27.69
N SER A 9 48.42 25.62 26.66
CA SER A 9 47.46 25.53 25.59
C SER A 9 46.05 25.22 26.11
N ALA A 10 45.04 25.87 25.52
CA ALA A 10 43.65 25.52 25.72
C ALA A 10 43.42 24.08 25.22
N ALA A 11 43.30 23.14 26.15
CA ALA A 11 42.78 21.81 25.83
C ALA A 11 41.25 21.94 25.63
N VAL A 12 40.84 22.37 24.43
CA VAL A 12 39.51 22.07 23.93
C VAL A 12 39.45 20.55 23.83
N ARG A 13 38.90 19.89 24.85
CA ARG A 13 38.47 18.50 24.75
C ARG A 13 37.39 18.48 23.67
N GLN A 14 37.82 18.23 22.44
CA GLN A 14 36.95 17.99 21.32
C GLN A 14 36.24 16.67 21.60
N LEU A 15 35.10 16.76 22.26
CA LEU A 15 34.14 15.65 22.32
C LEU A 15 33.73 15.41 20.87
N SER A 16 34.33 14.40 20.24
CA SER A 16 33.82 13.88 18.98
C SER A 16 32.35 13.54 19.21
N PRO A 17 31.39 14.17 18.51
CA PRO A 17 30.02 13.71 18.59
C PRO A 17 30.01 12.28 18.07
N MET A 18 29.54 11.34 18.90
CA MET A 18 29.25 9.98 18.48
C MET A 18 28.08 10.03 17.52
N ALA A 19 28.35 10.41 16.27
CA ALA A 19 27.36 10.55 15.23
C ALA A 19 26.89 9.16 14.83
N SER A 20 25.71 8.77 15.32
CA SER A 20 25.03 7.57 14.85
C SER A 20 24.29 7.92 13.56
N ARG A 21 24.64 7.26 12.45
CA ARG A 21 23.95 7.41 11.16
C ARG A 21 23.17 6.13 10.87
N VAL A 22 21.85 6.24 10.81
CA VAL A 22 20.98 5.16 10.33
C VAL A 22 20.64 5.45 8.88
N VAL A 23 20.91 4.49 8.00
CA VAL A 23 20.50 4.56 6.59
C VAL A 23 19.21 3.77 6.44
N VAL A 24 18.16 4.44 5.98
CA VAL A 24 16.88 3.82 5.64
C VAL A 24 16.76 3.78 4.13
N LYS A 25 16.66 2.57 3.57
CA LYS A 25 16.35 2.37 2.16
C LYS A 25 14.85 2.22 2.01
N VAL A 26 14.26 3.00 1.11
CA VAL A 26 12.84 2.89 0.75
C VAL A 26 12.77 2.30 -0.65
N GLU A 27 12.10 1.16 -0.79
CA GLU A 27 11.88 0.49 -2.06
C GLU A 27 10.38 0.49 -2.42
N GLN A 28 10.08 0.42 -3.71
CA GLN A 28 8.73 0.30 -4.20
C GLN A 28 8.58 -0.96 -5.06
N VAL A 29 7.67 -1.84 -4.65
CA VAL A 29 7.22 -2.96 -5.46
C VAL A 29 5.98 -2.55 -6.22
N LYS A 30 6.09 -2.50 -7.56
CA LYS A 30 5.02 -2.06 -8.46
C LYS A 30 4.35 -3.25 -9.12
N GLY A 31 3.05 -3.15 -9.37
CA GLY A 31 2.27 -4.10 -10.14
C GLY A 31 0.93 -3.49 -10.55
N PHE A 32 0.13 -4.23 -11.29
CA PHE A 32 -1.22 -3.80 -11.67
C PHE A 32 -2.17 -4.99 -11.81
N GLN A 33 -3.46 -4.73 -11.70
CA GLN A 33 -4.53 -5.67 -12.02
C GLN A 33 -5.49 -5.01 -13.01
N VAL A 34 -5.94 -5.78 -14.02
CA VAL A 34 -7.07 -5.39 -14.87
C VAL A 34 -8.29 -6.20 -14.44
N PHE A 35 -9.30 -5.52 -13.93
CA PHE A 35 -10.59 -6.06 -13.54
C PHE A 35 -11.59 -5.78 -14.67
N ARG A 36 -11.99 -6.83 -15.38
CA ARG A 36 -12.99 -6.77 -16.45
C ARG A 36 -14.36 -7.15 -15.92
N ILE A 37 -15.37 -6.38 -16.28
CA ILE A 37 -16.77 -6.61 -15.96
C ILE A 37 -17.52 -6.71 -17.28
N ASP A 38 -17.91 -7.92 -17.63
CA ASP A 38 -18.75 -8.20 -18.80
C ASP A 38 -20.23 -8.09 -18.37
N GLY A 39 -21.05 -7.37 -19.13
CA GLY A 39 -22.43 -7.10 -18.75
C GLY A 39 -22.59 -5.86 -17.86
N TYR A 40 -21.84 -4.79 -18.13
CA TYR A 40 -21.88 -3.53 -17.37
C TYR A 40 -23.31 -3.02 -17.16
N SER A 41 -24.17 -3.12 -18.17
CA SER A 41 -25.58 -2.70 -18.09
C SER A 41 -26.35 -3.36 -16.93
N TRP A 42 -26.05 -4.63 -16.60
CA TRP A 42 -26.66 -5.33 -15.46
C TRP A 42 -26.14 -4.85 -14.12
N THR A 43 -24.94 -4.29 -14.06
CA THR A 43 -24.40 -3.80 -12.79
C THR A 43 -25.13 -2.58 -12.26
N LYS A 44 -25.78 -1.80 -13.14
CA LYS A 44 -26.58 -0.63 -12.77
C LYS A 44 -27.80 -0.97 -11.92
N THR A 45 -28.26 -2.21 -11.93
CA THR A 45 -29.41 -2.65 -11.11
C THR A 45 -29.04 -2.96 -9.66
N LEU A 46 -27.75 -2.91 -9.31
CA LEU A 46 -27.30 -3.10 -7.93
C LEU A 46 -27.74 -1.93 -7.05
N ALA A 47 -28.02 -2.16 -5.77
CA ALA A 47 -28.42 -1.06 -4.88
C ALA A 47 -27.21 -0.21 -4.44
N ALA A 48 -27.44 1.03 -3.99
CA ALA A 48 -26.45 1.87 -3.32
C ALA A 48 -25.59 1.07 -2.31
N GLY A 49 -24.27 1.16 -2.44
CA GLY A 49 -23.33 0.48 -1.56
C GLY A 49 -23.20 -1.03 -1.77
N GLU A 50 -23.88 -1.62 -2.75
CA GLU A 50 -23.52 -2.94 -3.29
C GLU A 50 -22.31 -2.83 -4.22
N ARG A 51 -21.47 -3.87 -4.20
CA ARG A 51 -20.23 -3.91 -4.97
C ARG A 51 -20.02 -5.24 -5.67
N ILE A 52 -19.21 -5.17 -6.72
CA ILE A 52 -18.58 -6.32 -7.36
C ILE A 52 -17.08 -6.21 -7.09
N SER A 53 -16.47 -7.29 -6.63
CA SER A 53 -15.04 -7.32 -6.30
C SER A 53 -14.25 -8.10 -7.34
N SER A 54 -13.03 -7.66 -7.63
CA SER A 54 -12.10 -8.45 -8.41
C SER A 54 -11.68 -9.72 -7.66
N GLY A 55 -11.07 -10.66 -8.38
CA GLY A 55 -10.26 -11.69 -7.75
C GLY A 55 -9.10 -11.09 -6.93
N ARG A 56 -8.54 -11.90 -6.03
CA ARG A 56 -7.32 -11.55 -5.30
C ARG A 56 -6.13 -11.44 -6.27
N PHE A 57 -5.31 -10.43 -6.07
CA PHE A 57 -3.99 -10.30 -6.71
C PHE A 57 -2.93 -9.88 -5.68
N ASP A 58 -1.67 -10.24 -5.92
CA ASP A 58 -0.59 -10.03 -4.95
C ASP A 58 0.47 -9.06 -5.49
N ILE A 59 0.77 -8.01 -4.71
CA ILE A 59 1.81 -7.01 -5.01
C ILE A 59 2.56 -6.70 -3.71
N GLY A 60 3.89 -6.74 -3.74
CA GLY A 60 4.72 -6.58 -2.53
C GLY A 60 4.48 -7.67 -1.48
N GLY A 61 4.13 -8.89 -1.91
CA GLY A 61 3.75 -9.98 -1.00
C GLY A 61 2.51 -9.68 -0.15
N ARG A 62 1.63 -8.78 -0.61
CA ARG A 62 0.35 -8.45 0.04
C ARG A 62 -0.78 -8.76 -0.92
N GLY A 63 -1.87 -9.32 -0.39
CA GLY A 63 -3.09 -9.59 -1.14
C GLY A 63 -3.98 -8.36 -1.23
N TRP A 64 -4.46 -8.09 -2.43
CA TRP A 64 -5.29 -6.94 -2.79
C TRP A 64 -6.52 -7.41 -3.57
N CYS A 65 -7.55 -6.56 -3.58
CA CYS A 65 -8.70 -6.68 -4.46
C CYS A 65 -9.23 -5.28 -4.79
N ILE A 66 -9.88 -5.14 -5.93
CA ILE A 66 -10.56 -3.93 -6.37
C ILE A 66 -12.04 -4.12 -6.07
N ASP A 67 -12.67 -3.13 -5.43
CA ASP A 67 -14.10 -3.07 -5.21
C ASP A 67 -14.71 -2.02 -6.14
N TYR A 68 -15.64 -2.44 -6.99
CA TYR A 68 -16.40 -1.62 -7.92
C TYR A 68 -17.82 -1.42 -7.40
N TYR A 69 -18.21 -0.15 -7.25
CA TYR A 69 -19.55 0.26 -6.82
C TYR A 69 -20.23 1.03 -7.96
N PRO A 70 -21.18 0.44 -8.69
CA PRO A 70 -21.82 1.09 -9.83
C PRO A 70 -22.63 2.34 -9.45
N ASN A 71 -23.29 2.30 -8.29
CA ASN A 71 -24.19 3.34 -7.78
C ASN A 71 -23.64 4.02 -6.52
N GLY A 72 -22.31 4.10 -6.41
CA GLY A 72 -21.61 4.69 -5.27
C GLY A 72 -21.45 3.75 -4.06
N ALA A 73 -20.47 4.08 -3.20
CA ALA A 73 -20.18 3.30 -1.99
C ALA A 73 -21.06 3.68 -0.77
N GLY A 74 -21.74 4.82 -0.84
CA GLY A 74 -22.72 5.23 0.16
C GLY A 74 -23.91 4.27 0.21
N ARG A 75 -24.39 3.94 1.41
CA ARG A 75 -25.52 3.00 1.59
C ARG A 75 -26.88 3.69 1.76
N THR A 76 -26.87 5.01 1.90
CA THR A 76 -28.04 5.82 2.28
C THR A 76 -28.76 6.41 1.07
N SER A 77 -28.08 6.55 -0.05
CA SER A 77 -28.60 7.09 -1.29
C SER A 77 -27.77 6.57 -2.45
N ASP A 78 -28.42 6.28 -3.58
CA ASP A 78 -27.71 6.04 -4.83
C ASP A 78 -26.90 7.29 -5.19
N SER A 79 -25.78 7.07 -5.85
CA SER A 79 -25.00 8.12 -6.49
C SER A 79 -25.03 7.90 -7.99
N ASP A 80 -25.17 8.98 -8.76
CA ASP A 80 -25.04 8.99 -10.22
C ASP A 80 -23.57 8.84 -10.66
N SER A 81 -22.74 8.20 -9.83
CA SER A 81 -21.32 8.03 -10.06
C SER A 81 -20.84 6.66 -9.59
N VAL A 82 -19.92 6.10 -10.37
CA VAL A 82 -19.20 4.89 -10.03
C VAL A 82 -18.11 5.24 -9.02
N SER A 83 -17.96 4.41 -7.98
CA SER A 83 -16.85 4.50 -7.03
C SER A 83 -15.95 3.28 -7.11
N LEU A 84 -14.64 3.49 -6.97
CA LEU A 84 -13.62 2.44 -7.02
C LEU A 84 -12.75 2.45 -5.78
N TYR A 85 -12.53 1.28 -5.18
CA TYR A 85 -11.68 1.15 -4.00
C TYR A 85 -10.67 0.02 -4.15
N LEU A 86 -9.47 0.25 -3.63
CA LEU A 86 -8.45 -0.76 -3.44
C LEU A 86 -8.52 -1.22 -1.99
N ARG A 87 -8.69 -2.52 -1.77
CA ARG A 87 -8.81 -3.09 -0.44
C ARG A 87 -7.74 -4.15 -0.23
N ARG A 88 -7.09 -4.09 0.94
CA ARG A 88 -6.09 -5.08 1.34
C ARG A 88 -6.76 -6.25 2.05
N LEU A 89 -6.43 -7.45 1.60
CA LEU A 89 -6.94 -8.69 2.16
C LEU A 89 -6.12 -9.12 3.39
N ALA A 90 -6.77 -9.81 4.33
CA ALA A 90 -6.08 -10.40 5.47
C ALA A 90 -5.26 -11.62 5.06
N VAL A 91 -4.17 -11.84 5.77
CA VAL A 91 -3.42 -13.10 5.75
C VAL A 91 -3.77 -13.84 7.03
N ALA A 92 -3.91 -15.17 6.95
CA ALA A 92 -4.33 -16.03 8.07
C ALA A 92 -3.50 -15.85 9.35
N ALA A 93 -2.25 -15.37 9.24
CA ALA A 93 -1.39 -15.05 10.36
C ALA A 93 -1.60 -13.61 10.83
N GLY A 94 -2.53 -13.42 11.78
CA GLY A 94 -2.67 -12.41 12.86
C GLY A 94 -2.06 -10.99 12.84
N TYR A 95 -1.27 -10.59 11.86
CA TYR A 95 -0.58 -9.31 11.84
C TYR A 95 -1.39 -8.30 11.02
N ARG A 96 -2.07 -7.38 11.73
CA ARG A 96 -2.66 -6.15 11.15
C ARG A 96 -1.56 -5.15 10.80
N GLN A 97 -0.60 -5.55 9.95
CA GLN A 97 0.46 -4.66 9.51
C GLN A 97 -0.18 -3.46 8.79
N ARG A 98 0.38 -2.26 8.90
CA ARG A 98 -0.03 -1.13 8.07
C ARG A 98 0.87 -1.09 6.85
N VAL A 99 0.29 -1.01 5.66
CA VAL A 99 1.03 -1.01 4.39
C VAL A 99 0.75 0.30 3.69
N ARG A 100 1.79 1.09 3.40
CA ARG A 100 1.68 2.29 2.59
C ARG A 100 1.77 1.89 1.13
N ALA A 101 0.82 2.33 0.31
CA ALA A 101 0.87 2.10 -1.12
C ALA A 101 0.32 3.31 -1.88
N GLN A 102 0.91 3.59 -3.05
CA GLN A 102 0.30 4.45 -4.05
C GLN A 102 -0.60 3.59 -4.94
N TYR A 103 -1.76 4.12 -5.34
CA TYR A 103 -2.68 3.46 -6.26
C TYR A 103 -3.19 4.44 -7.32
N LYS A 104 -3.51 3.93 -8.50
CA LYS A 104 -4.14 4.69 -9.59
C LYS A 104 -5.20 3.82 -10.26
N PHE A 105 -6.38 4.38 -10.50
CA PHE A 105 -7.42 3.75 -11.28
C PHE A 105 -7.51 4.38 -12.67
N SER A 106 -7.67 3.52 -13.67
CA SER A 106 -7.89 3.92 -15.07
C SER A 106 -8.97 3.04 -15.70
N LEU A 107 -9.81 3.60 -16.55
CA LEU A 107 -10.68 2.84 -17.44
C LEU A 107 -9.97 2.64 -18.77
N LEU A 108 -10.01 1.41 -19.26
CA LEU A 108 -9.33 1.04 -20.49
C LEU A 108 -10.30 1.05 -21.68
N ASP A 109 -9.79 1.43 -22.85
CA ASP A 109 -10.47 1.20 -24.12
C ASP A 109 -10.36 -0.28 -24.56
N SER A 110 -11.00 -0.61 -25.69
CA SER A 110 -10.95 -1.95 -26.30
C SER A 110 -9.53 -2.40 -26.70
N SER A 111 -8.60 -1.47 -26.84
CA SER A 111 -7.18 -1.73 -27.15
C SER A 111 -6.33 -1.88 -25.88
N GLY A 112 -6.90 -1.70 -24.70
CA GLY A 112 -6.21 -1.78 -23.41
C GLY A 112 -5.47 -0.50 -22.99
N ASN A 113 -5.68 0.63 -23.69
CA ASN A 113 -5.09 1.92 -23.33
C ASN A 113 -5.96 2.65 -22.31
N ALA A 114 -5.34 3.44 -21.44
CA ALA A 114 -6.07 4.29 -20.50
C ALA A 114 -6.84 5.39 -21.26
N ALA A 115 -8.17 5.29 -21.26
CA ALA A 115 -9.07 6.25 -21.89
C ALA A 115 -9.66 7.25 -20.89
N TYR A 116 -9.75 6.88 -19.61
CA TYR A 116 -10.14 7.76 -18.53
C TYR A 116 -9.31 7.43 -17.29
N GLU A 117 -8.81 8.44 -16.58
CA GLU A 117 -8.02 8.25 -15.38
C GLU A 117 -8.04 9.48 -14.48
N LEU A 118 -7.84 9.25 -13.19
CA LEU A 118 -7.58 10.29 -12.20
C LEU A 118 -6.13 10.18 -11.68
N PRO A 119 -5.58 11.24 -11.06
CA PRO A 119 -4.25 11.20 -10.48
C PRO A 119 -4.07 10.06 -9.47
N ALA A 120 -2.84 9.57 -9.34
CA ALA A 120 -2.52 8.54 -8.36
C ALA A 120 -2.62 9.10 -6.93
N GLU A 121 -3.18 8.30 -6.02
CA GLU A 121 -3.30 8.63 -4.60
C GLU A 121 -2.40 7.75 -3.74
N THR A 122 -2.10 8.18 -2.53
CA THR A 122 -1.32 7.38 -1.57
C THR A 122 -2.11 7.21 -0.29
N ALA A 123 -2.27 5.96 0.14
CA ALA A 123 -2.98 5.62 1.36
C ALA A 123 -2.22 4.59 2.19
N VAL A 124 -2.64 4.45 3.45
CA VAL A 124 -2.17 3.42 4.36
C VAL A 124 -3.29 2.41 4.56
N PHE A 125 -3.04 1.19 4.12
CA PHE A 125 -3.99 0.10 4.15
C PHE A 125 -3.78 -0.76 5.39
N THR A 126 -4.89 -1.21 5.97
CA THR A 126 -4.91 -2.25 7.00
C THR A 126 -5.68 -3.44 6.43
N ALA A 127 -5.25 -4.65 6.77
CA ALA A 127 -5.94 -5.87 6.33
C ALA A 127 -7.37 -5.86 6.89
N SER A 128 -8.35 -6.03 6.00
CA SER A 128 -9.74 -6.22 6.40
C SER A 128 -9.95 -7.64 6.93
N ALA A 129 -10.55 -7.77 8.11
CA ALA A 129 -10.90 -9.07 8.69
C ALA A 129 -12.13 -9.73 8.03
N ASP A 130 -12.82 -9.02 7.13
CA ASP A 130 -14.11 -9.42 6.56
C ASP A 130 -13.98 -10.27 5.28
N ASP A 131 -12.81 -10.84 5.02
CA ASP A 131 -12.55 -11.71 3.87
C ASP A 131 -13.17 -13.12 4.04
N ARG A 132 -14.28 -13.24 4.79
CA ARG A 132 -15.00 -14.50 4.90
C ARG A 132 -15.75 -14.74 3.59
N PRO A 133 -15.44 -15.80 2.84
CA PRO A 133 -16.17 -16.17 1.65
C PRO A 133 -17.67 -16.29 1.94
N ARG A 134 -18.48 -15.60 1.13
CA ARG A 134 -19.95 -15.58 1.22
C ARG A 134 -20.51 -16.93 0.74
N TRP A 135 -20.34 -17.98 1.54
CA TRP A 135 -21.04 -19.27 1.37
C TRP A 135 -22.54 -19.15 1.74
N PRO A 136 -23.42 -20.04 1.24
CA PRO A 136 -24.85 -19.80 1.19
C PRO A 136 -25.46 -19.77 2.60
N ARG A 137 -26.11 -18.63 2.92
CA ARG A 137 -27.16 -18.25 3.89
C ARG A 137 -27.45 -19.06 5.19
N ILE A 138 -26.89 -20.24 5.44
CA ILE A 138 -27.25 -21.15 6.54
C ILE A 138 -26.61 -20.77 7.89
N LEU A 139 -25.54 -19.97 7.92
CA LEU A 139 -24.87 -19.57 9.17
C LEU A 139 -25.22 -18.16 9.70
N ASN A 140 -26.17 -17.45 9.07
CA ASN A 140 -26.58 -16.12 9.52
C ASN A 140 -27.32 -16.09 10.89
N LEU A 141 -27.63 -17.26 11.46
CA LEU A 141 -28.34 -17.38 12.74
C LEU A 141 -27.49 -17.03 13.97
N LEU A 142 -26.18 -16.85 13.83
CA LEU A 142 -25.29 -16.42 14.92
C LEU A 142 -24.90 -14.94 14.83
N ARG A 143 -25.51 -14.15 13.94
CA ARG A 143 -25.25 -12.71 13.91
C ARG A 143 -25.93 -12.08 15.12
N ARG A 144 -25.15 -11.84 16.18
CA ARG A 144 -25.53 -11.02 17.34
C ARG A 144 -26.06 -9.68 16.81
N THR A 145 -27.37 -9.51 16.91
CA THR A 145 -28.07 -8.24 16.73
C THR A 145 -27.47 -7.25 17.71
N GLY A 146 -26.69 -6.29 17.21
CA GLY A 146 -26.16 -5.22 18.06
C GLY A 146 -24.84 -4.56 17.65
N ASP A 147 -24.12 -5.02 16.62
CA ASP A 147 -22.89 -4.34 16.21
C ASP A 147 -23.16 -3.26 15.16
N LYS A 148 -23.15 -2.00 15.60
CA LYS A 148 -23.08 -0.81 14.74
C LYS A 148 -21.62 -0.60 14.30
N THR A 149 -21.07 -1.52 13.51
CA THR A 149 -19.82 -1.25 12.79
C THR A 149 -20.16 -0.50 11.51
N GLU A 150 -20.32 0.82 11.66
CA GLU A 150 -20.58 1.78 10.57
C GLU A 150 -19.37 2.02 9.65
N ASP A 151 -18.25 1.33 9.88
CA ASP A 151 -17.09 1.37 9.00
C ASP A 151 -16.75 -0.07 8.60
N ARG A 152 -17.46 -0.60 7.59
CA ARG A 152 -16.94 -1.79 6.89
C ARG A 152 -15.62 -1.34 6.27
N ASP A 153 -14.54 -2.07 6.50
CA ASP A 153 -13.19 -1.77 5.98
C ASP A 153 -13.22 -1.70 4.42
N ILE A 154 -13.64 -0.57 3.84
CA ILE A 154 -13.86 -0.36 2.39
C ILE A 154 -12.52 -0.24 1.63
N GLY A 155 -11.41 -0.10 2.35
CA GLY A 155 -10.10 0.17 1.74
C GLY A 155 -9.91 1.66 1.47
N ALA A 156 -9.04 2.01 0.53
CA ALA A 156 -8.85 3.39 0.08
C ALA A 156 -9.19 3.48 -1.41
N GLY A 157 -9.83 4.58 -1.82
CA GLY A 157 -10.38 4.68 -3.15
C GLY A 157 -10.95 6.05 -3.46
N LEU A 158 -11.61 6.11 -4.60
CA LEU A 158 -12.13 7.33 -5.22
C LEU A 158 -13.66 7.28 -5.19
N PRO A 159 -14.31 7.90 -4.19
CA PRO A 159 -15.76 8.09 -4.23
C PRO A 159 -16.11 8.97 -5.43
N GLY A 160 -17.08 8.55 -6.22
CA GLY A 160 -17.45 9.25 -7.46
C GLY A 160 -16.31 9.39 -8.46
N PHE A 161 -15.54 8.31 -8.63
CA PHE A 161 -14.45 8.21 -9.60
C PHE A 161 -14.83 8.65 -11.00
N VAL A 162 -16.02 8.26 -11.49
CA VAL A 162 -16.54 8.68 -12.79
C VAL A 162 -18.05 8.78 -12.72
N ALA A 163 -18.61 9.87 -13.28
CA ALA A 163 -20.05 10.03 -13.41
C ALA A 163 -20.63 8.98 -14.36
N GLN A 164 -21.83 8.48 -14.09
CA GLN A 164 -22.48 7.53 -14.98
C GLN A 164 -22.76 8.16 -16.35
N GLU A 165 -23.10 9.44 -16.37
CA GLU A 165 -23.28 10.22 -17.60
C GLU A 165 -22.01 10.25 -18.45
N GLU A 166 -20.83 10.32 -17.82
CA GLU A 166 -19.56 10.31 -18.54
C GLU A 166 -19.25 8.94 -19.15
N LEU A 167 -19.57 7.86 -18.45
CA LEU A 167 -19.48 6.50 -18.97
C LEU A 167 -20.41 6.31 -20.18
N GLU A 168 -21.65 6.78 -20.09
CA GLU A 168 -22.62 6.70 -21.19
C GLU A 168 -22.23 7.58 -22.38
N ARG A 169 -21.75 8.80 -22.11
CA ARG A 169 -21.25 9.73 -23.14
C ARG A 169 -20.11 9.11 -23.95
N ARG A 170 -19.28 8.29 -23.31
CA ARG A 170 -18.10 7.65 -23.91
C ARG A 170 -18.27 6.14 -24.10
N ARG A 171 -19.50 5.65 -24.16
CA ARG A 171 -19.80 4.21 -24.19
C ARG A 171 -19.12 3.45 -25.32
N GLU A 172 -18.94 4.07 -26.49
CA GLU A 172 -18.29 3.43 -27.64
C GLU A 172 -16.81 3.08 -27.36
N ILE A 173 -16.16 3.82 -26.46
CA ILE A 173 -14.74 3.64 -26.12
C ILE A 173 -14.59 2.90 -24.79
N LEU A 174 -15.37 3.28 -23.77
CA LEU A 174 -15.23 2.78 -22.39
C LEU A 174 -16.07 1.53 -22.09
N LEU A 175 -17.11 1.27 -22.89
CA LEU A 175 -18.10 0.21 -22.67
C LEU A 175 -18.34 -0.62 -23.95
N SER A 176 -17.28 -0.85 -24.74
CA SER A 176 -17.35 -1.71 -25.93
C SER A 176 -17.92 -3.07 -25.54
N ASP A 177 -18.87 -3.59 -26.32
CA ASP A 177 -19.53 -4.88 -26.10
C ASP A 177 -20.15 -5.03 -24.70
N ASP A 178 -20.65 -3.95 -24.10
CA ASP A 178 -21.19 -3.91 -22.73
C ASP A 178 -20.16 -4.38 -21.68
N CYS A 179 -18.87 -4.16 -21.96
CA CYS A 179 -17.77 -4.55 -21.09
C CYS A 179 -17.05 -3.31 -20.53
N LEU A 180 -16.94 -3.23 -19.21
CA LEU A 180 -16.15 -2.22 -18.51
C LEU A 180 -14.81 -2.82 -18.07
N ALA A 181 -13.68 -2.21 -18.46
CA ALA A 181 -12.35 -2.64 -18.07
C ALA A 181 -11.69 -1.61 -17.14
N ILE A 182 -11.41 -2.02 -15.90
CA ILE A 182 -10.79 -1.18 -14.86
C ILE A 182 -9.37 -1.66 -14.61
N ARG A 183 -8.38 -0.79 -14.78
CA ARG A 183 -6.99 -1.03 -14.37
C ARG A 183 -6.74 -0.38 -13.02
N CYS A 184 -6.09 -1.10 -12.11
CA CYS A 184 -5.53 -0.54 -10.88
C CYS A 184 -4.02 -0.78 -10.86
N ASP A 185 -3.24 0.29 -10.95
CA ASP A 185 -1.80 0.26 -10.70
C ASP A 185 -1.54 0.47 -9.21
N VAL A 186 -0.64 -0.33 -8.62
CA VAL A 186 -0.31 -0.28 -7.19
C VAL A 186 1.20 -0.29 -7.02
N ALA A 187 1.71 0.61 -6.16
CA ALA A 187 3.11 0.66 -5.75
C ALA A 187 3.21 0.58 -4.23
N VAL A 188 3.60 -0.59 -3.73
CA VAL A 188 3.77 -0.85 -2.29
C VAL A 188 5.12 -0.31 -1.82
N THR A 189 5.11 0.51 -0.78
CA THR A 189 6.33 1.07 -0.18
C THR A 189 6.86 0.15 0.91
N GLU A 190 8.09 -0.31 0.74
CA GLU A 190 8.83 -1.10 1.73
C GLU A 190 9.96 -0.25 2.32
N VAL A 191 10.11 -0.31 3.65
CA VAL A 191 11.13 0.43 4.39
C VAL A 191 12.11 -0.58 4.98
N ILE A 192 13.33 -0.57 4.48
CA ILE A 192 14.42 -1.46 4.89
C ILE A 192 15.44 -0.63 5.66
N VAL A 193 15.65 -0.95 6.93
CA VAL A 193 16.71 -0.33 7.74
C VAL A 193 18.00 -1.08 7.46
N ALA A 194 19.00 -0.40 6.90
CA ALA A 194 20.30 -1.03 6.66
C ALA A 194 21.00 -1.31 8.00
N PRO A 195 21.76 -2.42 8.12
CA PRO A 195 22.63 -2.66 9.26
C PRO A 195 23.62 -1.50 9.42
N LYS A 196 24.04 -1.27 10.66
CA LYS A 196 25.07 -0.28 11.00
C LYS A 196 26.38 -0.69 10.29
N ASP A 197 26.96 0.23 9.51
CA ASP A 197 28.35 0.08 9.07
C ASP A 197 29.24 0.34 10.29
N ASP A 198 29.59 -0.73 11.00
CA ASP A 198 30.74 -0.71 11.89
C ASP A 198 31.95 -0.78 10.96
N GLY A 199 32.64 0.35 10.76
CA GLY A 199 33.87 0.37 9.99
C GLY A 199 34.92 -0.53 10.64
N GLU A 200 34.99 -1.79 10.21
CA GLU A 200 36.04 -2.72 10.57
C GLU A 200 37.28 -2.41 9.71
N SER A 201 38.15 -1.52 10.20
CA SER A 201 39.50 -1.41 9.65
C SER A 201 40.40 -2.44 10.32
N ALA A 202 40.76 -3.47 9.56
CA ALA A 202 41.83 -4.41 9.90
C ALA A 202 43.14 -3.67 10.26
N THR A 203 43.77 -3.99 11.39
CA THR A 203 45.23 -3.85 11.55
C THR A 203 45.79 -4.86 12.57
N THR A 204 46.43 -5.90 12.03
CA THR A 204 47.56 -6.72 12.55
C THR A 204 47.49 -7.37 13.95
N PRO A 205 47.69 -8.70 14.07
CA PRO A 205 48.06 -9.32 15.34
C PRO A 205 49.55 -9.08 15.64
N THR A 206 49.84 -8.42 16.75
CA THR A 206 51.19 -8.28 17.32
C THR A 206 51.73 -9.65 17.73
N VAL A 207 52.85 -10.04 17.14
CA VAL A 207 53.68 -11.19 17.50
C VAL A 207 54.19 -11.03 18.94
N LEU A 208 53.75 -11.87 19.86
CA LEU A 208 54.37 -12.02 21.17
C LEU A 208 55.53 -13.02 21.06
N ARG A 209 56.78 -12.53 21.16
CA ARG A 209 57.97 -13.37 21.36
C ARG A 209 58.00 -13.89 22.81
N PRO A 210 58.26 -15.19 23.06
CA PRO A 210 58.51 -15.67 24.40
C PRO A 210 59.88 -15.18 24.92
N ARG A 211 59.89 -14.69 26.17
CA ARG A 211 61.10 -14.44 26.95
C ARG A 211 61.77 -15.78 27.29
N THR A 212 63.06 -15.86 27.03
CA THR A 212 64.00 -16.88 27.51
C THR A 212 63.98 -16.96 29.04
N SER A 213 63.88 -18.18 29.58
CA SER A 213 64.42 -18.51 30.90
C SER A 213 65.63 -19.41 30.71
N GLU A 214 66.77 -18.89 31.15
CA GLU A 214 68.03 -19.61 31.34
C GLU A 214 67.89 -20.76 32.35
N LYS A 215 68.91 -21.62 32.24
CA LYS A 215 69.21 -22.89 32.92
C LYS A 215 69.04 -22.91 34.43
#